data_AF-A0A086QEI9-F1
#
_entry.id   AF-A0A086QEI9-F1
#
_cell.length_a   1.000
_cell.length_b   1.000
_cell.length_c   1.000
_cell.angle_alpha   90.00
_cell.angle_beta   90.00
_cell.angle_gamma   90.00
#
_symmetry.space_group_name_H-M   'P 1'
#
loop_
_entity.id
_entity.type
_entity.pdbx_description
1 polymer ?
#
loop_
_entity_poly.entity_id
_entity_poly.type
_entity_poly.pdbx_seq_one_letter_code
_entity_poly.pdbx_strand_id
1 'polypeptide(L)'
;VGAPGTGKTSCISVLAAAATEAQESERQRLSTGKGCAPTRIVRISPKALDLAALFGEANEATNEWADGLIGLEVRRAAQEPGRKWLVFDGPVDASWAENLNSALDDNQVLCLASGERTKISPALTFMFETDSAASASPATISRCGIVFFENKERREVEAVVHSWAQHLERKFPQASNLRRWTLEICREALPFIEKECTEAVPSLDATLVSTVCNLTSACLLDERIFSGEDEQREALLAAMFWTSAVVWGLGGHLAEEGRAKLSRFLLPRLRAKCAEVGELGENVDLFAVYVHPESLSFAPLSSLLTPRLPPTPRSISGKDNRSEAAREGEEGDDAGEETSEQRDEEARRRGRPTREGFKWEICGQSLYEIFIPTEQTVAEKIFLDQLFSVNKSCFLCGETGAGKTASVSAYLRELPHEVGSTTLRLTGKTRSSALQALLQRSLVRNGRASLGPPADRTQVLLLLDDVNMPSPDFCGEQRPLEFLRYLLDTGGFYDPEPLAFKS
;
A
#
# COMPACT_ATOMS: atom_id res chain seq x y z
N VAL A 1 5.17 21.38 -8.66
CA VAL A 1 4.65 20.42 -9.67
C VAL A 1 5.77 19.47 -10.07
N GLY A 2 5.53 18.17 -10.08
CA GLY A 2 6.51 17.17 -10.54
C GLY A 2 6.21 15.78 -9.99
N ALA A 3 6.70 14.73 -10.65
CA ALA A 3 6.35 13.33 -10.36
C ALA A 3 6.54 12.95 -8.86
N PRO A 4 5.79 11.96 -8.34
CA PRO A 4 6.02 11.43 -7.00
C PRO A 4 7.47 10.95 -6.83
N GLY A 5 8.01 11.04 -5.61
CA GLY A 5 9.40 10.66 -5.32
C GLY A 5 10.47 11.71 -5.65
N THR A 6 10.15 12.79 -6.37
CA THR A 6 11.10 13.89 -6.70
C THR A 6 11.56 14.75 -5.51
N GLY A 7 11.13 14.43 -4.29
CA GLY A 7 11.57 15.12 -3.07
C GLY A 7 10.81 16.41 -2.72
N LYS A 8 9.67 16.69 -3.37
CA LYS A 8 8.80 17.85 -3.09
C LYS A 8 8.49 18.00 -1.59
N THR A 9 7.97 16.94 -0.96
CA THR A 9 7.64 16.91 0.47
C THR A 9 8.85 17.23 1.36
N SER A 10 10.02 16.68 1.02
CA SER A 10 11.28 16.93 1.72
C SER A 10 11.72 18.38 1.56
N CYS A 11 11.64 18.94 0.35
CA CYS A 11 11.96 20.35 0.08
C CYS A 11 11.05 21.30 0.88
N ILE A 12 9.74 21.05 0.93
CA ILE A 12 8.81 21.85 1.76
C ILE A 12 9.22 21.75 3.24
N SER A 13 9.54 20.56 3.73
CA SER A 13 9.93 20.36 5.14
C SER A 13 11.24 21.07 5.50
N VAL A 14 12.25 20.96 4.62
CA VAL A 14 13.54 21.66 4.78
C VAL A 14 13.35 23.17 4.70
N LEU A 15 12.51 23.66 3.78
CA LEU A 15 12.23 25.10 3.66
C LEU A 15 11.55 25.63 4.91
N ALA A 16 10.63 24.88 5.54
CA ALA A 16 9.98 25.30 6.78
C ALA A 16 10.96 25.37 7.95
N ALA A 17 11.88 24.38 8.05
CA ALA A 17 12.94 24.39 9.04
C ALA A 17 13.87 25.59 8.84
N ALA A 18 14.35 25.81 7.61
CA ALA A 18 15.21 26.95 7.27
C ALA A 18 14.53 28.30 7.49
N ALA A 19 13.24 28.43 7.17
CA ALA A 19 12.46 29.64 7.44
C ALA A 19 12.36 29.93 8.94
N THR A 20 12.21 28.89 9.76
CA THR A 20 12.19 29.02 11.23
C THR A 20 13.55 29.51 11.75
N GLU A 21 14.64 28.89 11.31
CA GLU A 21 16.01 29.27 11.70
C GLU A 21 16.36 30.71 11.27
N ALA A 22 15.94 31.12 10.08
CA ALA A 22 16.14 32.48 9.58
C ALA A 22 15.39 33.52 10.45
N GLN A 23 14.15 33.23 10.84
CA GLN A 23 13.35 34.09 11.71
C GLN A 23 13.97 34.23 13.12
N GLU A 24 14.52 33.14 13.65
CA GLU A 24 15.23 33.15 14.92
C GLU A 24 16.52 33.99 14.83
N SER A 25 17.30 33.80 13.78
CA SER A 25 18.55 34.53 13.54
C SER A 25 18.35 36.03 13.40
N GLU A 26 17.33 36.46 12.65
CA GLU A 26 16.99 37.87 12.46
C GLU A 26 16.55 38.52 13.79
N ARG A 27 15.78 37.81 14.61
CA ARG A 27 15.34 38.31 15.92
C ARG A 27 16.43 38.37 16.97
N GLN A 28 17.38 37.43 16.95
CA GLN A 28 18.57 37.48 17.81
C GLN A 28 19.38 38.76 17.51
N ARG A 29 19.52 39.13 16.24
CA ARG A 29 20.15 40.41 15.83
C ARG A 29 19.38 41.64 16.32
N LEU A 30 18.05 41.55 16.39
CA LEU A 30 17.17 42.65 16.82
C LEU A 30 16.94 42.70 18.35
N SER A 31 17.52 41.78 19.15
CA SER A 31 17.42 41.74 20.62
C SER A 31 16.00 41.77 21.21
N THR A 32 15.01 41.20 20.49
CA THR A 32 13.63 41.07 20.98
C THR A 32 13.44 39.72 21.69
N GLY A 33 13.53 39.70 23.02
CA GLY A 33 13.64 38.49 23.86
C GLY A 33 12.40 37.60 24.04
N LYS A 34 11.52 37.44 23.03
CA LYS A 34 10.45 36.42 23.06
C LYS A 34 10.70 35.37 21.97
N GLY A 35 10.57 34.08 22.31
CA GLY A 35 10.76 32.96 21.38
C GLY A 35 9.87 33.08 20.13
N CYS A 36 10.43 32.72 18.98
CA CYS A 36 9.69 32.66 17.72
C CYS A 36 8.91 31.35 17.66
N ALA A 37 7.64 31.40 17.28
CA ALA A 37 6.89 30.19 16.99
C ALA A 37 7.44 29.56 15.70
N PRO A 38 7.67 28.24 15.67
CA PRO A 38 8.20 27.56 14.49
C PRO A 38 7.22 27.62 13.32
N THR A 39 7.74 27.54 12.10
CA THR A 39 6.90 27.44 10.90
C THR A 39 6.12 26.13 10.94
N ARG A 40 4.79 26.21 11.01
CA ARG A 40 3.91 25.04 11.09
C ARG A 40 3.41 24.65 9.71
N ILE A 41 3.63 23.39 9.32
CA ILE A 41 3.05 22.81 8.12
C ILE A 41 1.76 22.08 8.49
N VAL A 42 0.67 22.37 7.77
CA VAL A 42 -0.59 21.64 7.82
C VAL A 42 -0.82 21.03 6.44
N ARG A 43 -0.76 19.70 6.34
CA ARG A 43 -0.97 18.97 5.08
C ARG A 43 -2.40 18.47 4.97
N ILE A 44 -3.05 18.71 3.85
CA ILE A 44 -4.41 18.25 3.55
C ILE A 44 -4.38 17.58 2.17
N SER A 45 -4.97 16.38 2.05
CA SER A 45 -5.28 15.82 0.74
C SER A 45 -6.67 16.30 0.29
N PRO A 46 -6.75 17.13 -0.76
CA PRO A 46 -8.03 17.74 -1.18
C PRO A 46 -9.01 16.73 -1.75
N LYS A 47 -8.54 15.59 -2.26
CA LYS A 47 -9.39 14.52 -2.82
C LYS A 47 -9.72 13.41 -1.82
N ALA A 48 -9.02 13.36 -0.69
CA ALA A 48 -9.32 12.41 0.39
C ALA A 48 -10.60 12.80 1.17
N LEU A 49 -10.98 14.07 1.13
CA LEU A 49 -12.14 14.63 1.81
C LEU A 49 -13.24 15.04 0.82
N ASP A 50 -14.48 15.00 1.28
CA ASP A 50 -15.59 15.58 0.53
C ASP A 50 -15.52 17.12 0.56
N LEU A 51 -16.10 17.78 -0.45
CA LEU A 51 -16.02 19.23 -0.60
C LEU A 51 -16.59 19.99 0.61
N ALA A 52 -17.67 19.45 1.19
CA ALA A 52 -18.28 19.92 2.42
C ALA A 52 -17.29 19.95 3.59
N ALA A 53 -16.49 18.90 3.77
CA ALA A 53 -15.49 18.85 4.85
C ALA A 53 -14.33 19.82 4.62
N LEU A 54 -14.03 20.20 3.36
CA LEU A 54 -12.99 21.18 3.04
C LEU A 54 -13.44 22.63 3.27
N PHE A 55 -14.62 23.00 2.77
CA PHE A 55 -15.07 24.40 2.70
C PHE A 55 -16.28 24.73 3.58
N GLY A 56 -16.96 23.72 4.12
CA GLY A 56 -18.19 23.84 4.89
C GLY A 56 -19.42 23.73 4.00
N GLU A 57 -20.56 23.40 4.62
CA GLU A 57 -21.85 23.33 3.96
C GLU A 57 -22.98 23.79 4.88
N ALA A 58 -24.09 24.23 4.30
CA ALA A 58 -25.31 24.51 5.07
C ALA A 58 -26.07 23.21 5.28
N ASN A 59 -26.42 22.89 6.53
CA ASN A 59 -27.26 21.74 6.83
C ASN A 59 -28.70 22.02 6.37
N GLU A 60 -29.19 21.28 5.39
CA GLU A 60 -30.53 21.48 4.81
C GLU A 60 -31.67 21.30 5.83
N ALA A 61 -31.46 20.50 6.88
CA ALA A 61 -32.48 20.23 7.89
C ALA A 61 -32.54 21.30 8.97
N THR A 62 -31.40 21.86 9.38
CA THR A 62 -31.33 22.83 10.49
C THR A 62 -31.12 24.28 10.02
N ASN A 63 -30.75 24.49 8.75
CA ASN A 63 -30.22 25.74 8.22
C ASN A 63 -29.00 26.28 8.99
N GLU A 64 -28.33 25.44 9.78
CA GLU A 64 -27.10 25.80 10.47
C GLU A 64 -25.90 25.55 9.55
N TRP A 65 -24.89 26.40 9.67
CA TRP A 65 -23.66 26.27 8.91
C TRP A 65 -22.70 25.28 9.60
N ALA A 66 -22.29 24.26 8.88
CA ALA A 66 -21.17 23.40 9.26
C ALA A 66 -19.88 23.96 8.68
N ASP A 67 -18.90 24.22 9.54
CA ASP A 67 -17.59 24.73 9.13
C ASP A 67 -16.81 23.71 8.28
N GLY A 68 -15.88 24.20 7.47
CA GLY A 68 -14.91 23.39 6.73
C GLY A 68 -13.48 23.53 7.25
N LEU A 69 -12.65 22.52 6.96
CA LEU A 69 -11.26 22.46 7.42
C LEU A 69 -10.43 23.66 6.96
N ILE A 70 -10.56 24.11 5.71
CA ILE A 70 -9.78 25.22 5.17
C ILE A 70 -10.14 26.54 5.88
N GLY A 71 -11.44 26.82 6.03
CA GLY A 71 -11.91 28.01 6.75
C GLY A 71 -11.42 28.04 8.20
N LEU A 72 -11.49 26.89 8.88
CA LEU A 72 -10.96 26.71 10.23
C LEU A 72 -9.45 26.96 10.29
N GLU A 73 -8.67 26.40 9.37
CA GLU A 73 -7.20 26.55 9.36
C GLU A 73 -6.76 27.99 9.04
N VAL A 74 -7.50 28.70 8.17
CA VAL A 74 -7.30 30.13 7.88
C VAL A 74 -7.57 30.99 9.11
N ARG A 75 -8.68 30.75 9.82
CA ARG A 75 -8.98 31.46 11.08
C ARG A 75 -7.92 31.19 12.16
N ARG A 76 -7.49 29.93 12.30
CA ARG A 76 -6.37 29.56 13.19
C ARG A 76 -5.09 30.31 12.83
N ALA A 77 -4.76 30.43 11.54
CA ALA A 77 -3.56 31.15 11.08
C ALA A 77 -3.57 32.67 11.39
N ALA A 78 -4.77 33.26 11.56
CA ALA A 78 -4.91 34.66 11.94
C ALA A 78 -4.76 34.89 13.45
N GLN A 79 -4.99 33.86 14.26
CA GLN A 79 -4.98 33.92 15.73
C GLN A 79 -3.69 33.37 16.34
N GLU A 80 -3.11 32.35 15.72
CA GLU A 80 -1.90 31.68 16.20
C GLU A 80 -0.63 32.46 15.78
N PRO A 81 0.37 32.60 16.67
CA PRO A 81 1.64 33.20 16.31
C PRO A 81 2.46 32.25 15.42
N GLY A 82 3.32 32.83 14.58
CA GLY A 82 4.23 32.08 13.71
C GLY A 82 3.75 31.96 12.28
N ARG A 83 4.63 31.50 11.40
CA ARG A 83 4.31 31.25 10.00
C ARG A 83 3.58 29.92 9.87
N LYS A 84 2.56 29.86 9.02
CA LYS A 84 1.79 28.66 8.76
C LYS A 84 1.70 28.37 7.28
N TRP A 85 1.98 27.14 6.89
CA TRP A 85 1.85 26.68 5.51
C TRP A 85 0.74 25.65 5.42
N LEU A 86 -0.29 25.98 4.64
CA LEU A 86 -1.35 25.05 4.30
C LEU A 86 -0.99 24.40 2.97
N VAL A 87 -0.55 23.14 3.04
CA VAL A 87 -0.08 22.36 1.91
C VAL A 87 -1.20 21.44 1.45
N PHE A 88 -1.66 21.63 0.22
CA PHE A 88 -2.57 20.73 -0.47
C PHE A 88 -1.75 19.67 -1.21
N ASP A 89 -1.73 18.45 -0.68
CA ASP A 89 -0.96 17.33 -1.22
C ASP A 89 -1.86 16.33 -1.95
N GLY A 90 -1.82 16.36 -3.28
CA GLY A 90 -2.61 15.50 -4.15
C GLY A 90 -3.03 16.21 -5.45
N PRO A 91 -3.89 15.55 -6.25
CA PRO A 91 -4.37 16.08 -7.52
C PRO A 91 -5.07 17.43 -7.37
N VAL A 92 -4.70 18.38 -8.22
CA VAL A 92 -5.29 19.73 -8.27
C VAL A 92 -6.22 19.82 -9.48
N ASP A 93 -7.49 20.08 -9.22
CA ASP A 93 -8.52 20.24 -10.24
C ASP A 93 -9.51 21.36 -9.92
N ALA A 94 -10.27 21.76 -10.95
CA ALA A 94 -11.20 22.88 -10.86
C ALA A 94 -12.32 22.72 -9.82
N SER A 95 -12.78 21.49 -9.51
CA SER A 95 -13.96 21.31 -8.63
C SER A 95 -13.77 21.83 -7.21
N TRP A 96 -12.55 21.79 -6.70
CA TRP A 96 -12.25 22.30 -5.36
C TRP A 96 -11.36 23.54 -5.40
N ALA A 97 -10.39 23.60 -6.31
CA ALA A 97 -9.38 24.67 -6.30
C ALA A 97 -9.95 26.04 -6.67
N GLU A 98 -11.04 26.10 -7.45
CA GLU A 98 -11.67 27.38 -7.81
C GLU A 98 -12.26 28.13 -6.61
N ASN A 99 -12.66 27.41 -5.55
CA ASN A 99 -13.14 28.00 -4.31
C ASN A 99 -12.05 28.80 -3.58
N LEU A 100 -10.77 28.62 -3.95
CA LEU A 100 -9.63 29.36 -3.38
C LEU A 100 -9.23 30.58 -4.20
N ASN A 101 -9.84 30.82 -5.37
CA ASN A 101 -9.37 31.84 -6.30
C ASN A 101 -9.32 33.25 -5.66
N SER A 102 -10.34 33.67 -4.90
CA SER A 102 -10.34 34.97 -4.19
C SER A 102 -9.30 35.05 -3.05
N ALA A 103 -8.87 33.91 -2.52
CA ALA A 103 -7.82 33.84 -1.52
C ALA A 103 -6.42 33.90 -2.14
N LEU A 104 -6.29 33.46 -3.40
CA LEU A 104 -5.03 33.40 -4.16
C LEU A 104 -4.76 34.67 -4.99
N ASP A 105 -5.77 35.50 -5.25
CA ASP A 105 -5.59 36.78 -5.95
C ASP A 105 -5.18 37.93 -5.02
N ASP A 106 -5.03 39.12 -5.61
CA ASP A 106 -4.61 40.35 -4.92
C ASP A 106 -5.55 40.76 -3.78
N ASN A 107 -6.80 40.27 -3.76
CA ASN A 107 -7.73 40.58 -2.67
C ASN A 107 -7.31 39.87 -1.37
N GLN A 108 -6.71 38.69 -1.46
CA GLN A 108 -6.30 37.87 -0.32
C GLN A 108 -7.45 37.66 0.69
N VAL A 109 -8.63 37.28 0.19
CA VAL A 109 -9.83 37.01 1.00
C VAL A 109 -10.42 35.64 0.65
N LEU A 110 -10.55 34.76 1.64
CA LEU A 110 -11.32 33.54 1.50
C LEU A 110 -12.81 33.86 1.59
N CYS A 111 -13.56 33.53 0.55
CA CYS A 111 -15.00 33.66 0.48
C CYS A 111 -15.63 32.27 0.60
N LEU A 112 -16.36 32.02 1.68
CA LEU A 112 -17.09 30.77 1.89
C LEU A 112 -18.54 30.89 1.39
N ALA A 113 -19.18 29.77 1.08
CA ALA A 113 -20.58 29.75 0.63
C ALA A 113 -21.57 30.24 1.70
N SER A 114 -21.18 30.28 2.98
CA SER A 114 -21.91 30.95 4.06
C SER A 114 -22.05 32.47 3.90
N GLY A 115 -21.27 33.06 2.98
CA GLY A 115 -21.07 34.50 2.88
C GLY A 115 -19.96 35.02 3.80
N GLU A 116 -19.32 34.17 4.61
CA GLU A 116 -18.15 34.56 5.40
C GLU A 116 -17.01 35.00 4.47
N ARG A 117 -16.41 36.16 4.81
CA ARG A 117 -15.27 36.73 4.10
C ARG A 117 -14.13 36.92 5.08
N THR A 118 -13.11 36.06 5.00
CA THR A 118 -11.98 36.05 5.93
C THR A 118 -10.71 36.45 5.22
N LYS A 119 -10.09 37.56 5.66
CA LYS A 119 -8.83 38.04 5.10
C LYS A 119 -7.70 37.08 5.45
N ILE A 120 -6.88 36.75 4.46
CA ILE A 120 -5.73 35.87 4.62
C ILE A 120 -4.64 36.62 5.41
N SER A 121 -4.15 35.99 6.48
CA SER A 121 -3.02 36.49 7.26
C SER A 121 -1.75 36.47 6.41
N PRO A 122 -0.90 37.52 6.43
CA PRO A 122 0.41 37.48 5.77
C PRO A 122 1.34 36.37 6.28
N ALA A 123 1.04 35.80 7.46
CA ALA A 123 1.75 34.66 8.01
C ALA A 123 1.32 33.31 7.41
N LEU A 124 0.20 33.26 6.68
CA LEU A 124 -0.32 32.07 6.02
C LEU A 124 0.18 32.00 4.58
N THR A 125 0.62 30.83 4.15
CA THR A 125 0.96 30.55 2.75
C THR A 125 0.23 29.29 2.29
N PHE A 126 -0.47 29.38 1.16
CA PHE A 126 -1.00 28.21 0.46
C PHE A 126 0.08 27.60 -0.42
N MET A 127 0.23 26.29 -0.37
CA MET A 127 1.16 25.53 -1.20
C MET A 127 0.43 24.36 -1.85
N PHE A 128 0.69 24.11 -3.12
CA PHE A 128 0.12 23.00 -3.86
C PHE A 128 1.23 22.01 -4.22
N GLU A 129 1.18 20.82 -3.62
CA GLU A 129 2.03 19.68 -3.94
C GLU A 129 1.24 18.73 -4.84
N THR A 130 1.54 18.79 -6.15
CA THR A 130 0.87 17.97 -7.18
C THR A 130 1.89 17.43 -8.18
N ASP A 131 1.57 16.31 -8.82
CA ASP A 131 2.34 15.72 -9.90
C ASP A 131 2.15 16.48 -11.21
N SER A 132 0.92 16.87 -11.51
CA SER A 132 0.48 17.56 -12.72
C SER A 132 -0.47 18.71 -12.38
N ALA A 133 -0.47 19.73 -13.24
CA ALA A 133 -1.43 20.83 -13.20
C ALA A 133 -2.42 20.77 -14.38
N ALA A 134 -2.49 19.65 -15.09
CA ALA A 134 -3.31 19.52 -16.30
C ALA A 134 -4.82 19.68 -16.06
N SER A 135 -5.30 19.24 -14.89
CA SER A 135 -6.72 19.30 -14.50
C SER A 135 -7.11 20.61 -13.80
N ALA A 136 -6.13 21.47 -13.49
CA ALA A 136 -6.35 22.74 -12.80
C ALA A 136 -6.83 23.82 -13.78
N SER A 137 -7.70 24.73 -13.33
CA SER A 137 -8.19 25.80 -14.19
C SER A 137 -7.12 26.87 -14.43
N PRO A 138 -7.07 27.51 -15.63
CA PRO A 138 -6.10 28.56 -15.93
C PRO A 138 -6.16 29.74 -14.95
N ALA A 139 -7.35 30.03 -14.40
CA ALA A 139 -7.54 31.05 -13.38
C ALA A 139 -6.80 30.73 -12.08
N THR A 140 -6.80 29.47 -11.63
CA THR A 140 -6.04 29.04 -10.44
C THR A 140 -4.54 29.07 -10.71
N ILE A 141 -4.09 28.55 -11.86
CA ILE A 141 -2.67 28.47 -12.20
C ILE A 141 -2.05 29.87 -12.35
N SER A 142 -2.74 30.81 -13.00
CA SER A 142 -2.25 32.18 -13.21
C SER A 142 -2.02 32.98 -11.92
N ARG A 143 -2.63 32.56 -10.81
CA ARG A 143 -2.50 33.20 -9.48
C ARG A 143 -1.40 32.58 -8.62
N CYS A 144 -0.77 31.50 -9.08
CA CYS A 144 0.21 30.74 -8.31
C CYS A 144 1.62 30.85 -8.90
N GLY A 145 2.63 30.96 -8.04
CA GLY A 145 4.02 30.71 -8.43
C GLY A 145 4.25 29.21 -8.62
N ILE A 146 4.80 28.81 -9.77
CA ILE A 146 5.02 27.40 -10.10
C ILE A 146 6.50 27.05 -9.99
N VAL A 147 6.82 26.07 -9.14
CA VAL A 147 8.14 25.44 -9.06
C VAL A 147 8.04 24.03 -9.65
N PHE A 148 8.80 23.77 -10.70
CA PHE A 148 8.87 22.48 -11.37
C PHE A 148 10.01 21.62 -10.81
N PHE A 149 9.68 20.39 -10.44
CA PHE A 149 10.62 19.37 -10.00
C PHE A 149 10.87 18.41 -11.15
N GLU A 150 12.06 18.49 -11.73
CA GLU A 150 12.46 17.62 -12.84
C GLU A 150 13.01 16.30 -12.32
N ASN A 151 12.64 15.20 -12.98
CA ASN A 151 13.29 13.90 -12.83
C ASN A 151 14.36 13.73 -13.92
N LYS A 152 15.35 14.63 -13.96
CA LYS A 152 16.51 14.44 -14.84
C LYS A 152 17.55 13.61 -14.12
N GLU A 153 18.18 12.70 -14.88
CA GLU A 153 19.30 11.88 -14.42
C GLU A 153 18.98 10.94 -13.23
N ARG A 154 17.69 10.72 -12.91
CA ARG A 154 17.26 9.84 -11.82
C ARG A 154 17.88 10.24 -10.46
N ARG A 155 18.04 11.54 -10.21
CA ARG A 155 18.65 12.07 -8.97
C ARG A 155 17.90 11.66 -7.71
N GLU A 156 16.60 11.42 -7.83
CA GLU A 156 15.76 10.89 -6.77
C GLU A 156 16.20 9.48 -6.32
N VAL A 157 16.69 8.64 -7.25
CA VAL A 157 17.25 7.33 -6.90
C VAL A 157 18.48 7.51 -6.04
N GLU A 158 19.39 8.41 -6.43
CA GLU A 158 20.57 8.71 -5.62
C GLU A 158 20.16 9.23 -4.24
N ALA A 159 19.22 10.17 -4.17
CA ALA A 159 18.76 10.73 -2.90
C ALA A 159 18.17 9.67 -1.95
N VAL A 160 17.34 8.75 -2.48
CA VAL A 160 16.77 7.63 -1.71
C VAL A 160 17.88 6.74 -1.15
N VAL A 161 18.83 6.31 -1.98
CA VAL A 161 19.91 5.41 -1.56
C VAL A 161 20.86 6.07 -0.57
N HIS A 162 21.19 7.35 -0.75
CA HIS A 162 22.03 8.08 0.21
C HIS A 162 21.34 8.23 1.57
N SER A 163 20.05 8.58 1.58
CA SER A 163 19.27 8.70 2.82
C SER A 163 19.16 7.36 3.56
N TRP A 164 18.91 6.29 2.82
CA TRP A 164 18.89 4.93 3.36
C TRP A 164 20.25 4.53 3.96
N ALA A 165 21.33 4.73 3.20
CA ALA A 165 22.67 4.32 3.60
C ALA A 165 23.17 5.05 4.85
N GLN A 166 22.82 6.33 5.05
CA GLN A 166 23.19 7.07 6.27
C GLN A 166 22.70 6.37 7.55
N HIS A 167 21.49 5.81 7.51
CA HIS A 167 20.93 5.07 8.64
C HIS A 167 21.52 3.66 8.74
N LEU A 168 21.67 3.00 7.60
CA LEU A 168 22.17 1.64 7.51
C LEU A 168 23.63 1.53 7.97
N GLU A 169 24.53 2.33 7.41
CA GLU A 169 25.98 2.28 7.69
C GLU A 169 26.30 2.59 9.15
N ARG A 170 25.47 3.41 9.80
CA ARG A 170 25.58 3.69 11.24
C ARG A 170 25.21 2.49 12.10
N LYS A 171 24.23 1.69 11.67
CA LYS A 171 23.73 0.52 12.43
C LYS A 171 24.45 -0.77 12.06
N PHE A 172 24.89 -0.89 10.81
CA PHE A 172 25.52 -2.07 10.22
C PHE A 172 26.79 -1.68 9.44
N PRO A 173 27.92 -1.44 10.13
CA PRO A 173 29.19 -1.09 9.48
C PRO A 173 29.66 -2.14 8.46
N GLN A 174 29.36 -3.42 8.72
CA GLN A 174 29.65 -4.55 7.84
C GLN A 174 28.94 -4.46 6.48
N ALA A 175 27.88 -3.64 6.37
CA ALA A 175 27.11 -3.40 5.15
C ALA A 175 27.56 -2.15 4.35
N SER A 176 28.74 -1.59 4.65
CA SER A 176 29.22 -0.33 4.05
C SER A 176 29.35 -0.32 2.52
N ASN A 177 29.53 -1.48 1.88
CA ASN A 177 29.58 -1.59 0.43
C ASN A 177 28.21 -1.48 -0.25
N LEU A 178 27.11 -1.75 0.48
CA LEU A 178 25.78 -1.90 -0.12
C LEU A 178 25.28 -0.61 -0.75
N ARG A 179 25.60 0.56 -0.20
CA ARG A 179 25.28 1.87 -0.81
C ARG A 179 25.82 1.96 -2.23
N ARG A 180 27.13 1.74 -2.37
CA ARG A 180 27.84 1.85 -3.65
C ARG A 180 27.28 0.84 -4.65
N TRP A 181 27.13 -0.41 -4.22
CA TRP A 181 26.62 -1.48 -5.06
C TRP A 181 25.19 -1.24 -5.54
N THR A 182 24.32 -0.72 -4.66
CA THR A 182 22.94 -0.36 -5.01
C THR A 182 22.91 0.71 -6.09
N LEU A 183 23.71 1.77 -5.95
CA LEU A 183 23.80 2.84 -6.96
C LEU A 183 24.31 2.32 -8.32
N GLU A 184 25.37 1.50 -8.31
CA GLU A 184 25.93 0.91 -9.52
C GLU A 184 24.91 0.00 -10.24
N ILE A 185 24.22 -0.88 -9.50
CA ILE A 185 23.18 -1.74 -10.08
C ILE A 185 22.03 -0.90 -10.62
N CYS A 186 21.50 0.06 -9.86
CA CYS A 186 20.33 0.84 -10.28
C CYS A 186 20.63 1.66 -11.54
N ARG A 187 21.84 2.20 -11.68
CA ARG A 187 22.27 2.97 -12.86
C ARG A 187 22.18 2.15 -14.15
N GLU A 188 22.41 0.84 -14.08
CA GLU A 188 22.35 -0.05 -15.26
C GLU A 188 21.00 -0.77 -15.39
N ALA A 189 20.44 -1.25 -14.27
CA ALA A 189 19.25 -2.09 -14.26
C ALA A 189 17.97 -1.32 -14.56
N LEU A 190 17.81 -0.10 -14.04
CA LEU A 190 16.56 0.63 -14.25
C LEU A 190 16.34 1.04 -15.72
N PRO A 191 17.36 1.53 -16.48
CA PRO A 191 17.20 1.73 -17.93
C PRO A 191 16.98 0.44 -18.71
N PHE A 192 17.49 -0.69 -18.22
CA PHE A 192 17.24 -2.00 -18.82
C PHE A 192 15.79 -2.45 -18.61
N ILE A 193 15.26 -2.27 -17.40
CA ILE A 193 13.86 -2.58 -17.06
C ILE A 193 12.92 -1.80 -17.97
N GLU A 194 13.12 -0.49 -18.06
CA GLU A 194 12.28 0.41 -18.89
C GLU A 194 12.26 0.01 -20.37
N LYS A 195 13.38 -0.50 -20.91
CA LYS A 195 13.53 -0.78 -22.35
C LYS A 195 13.18 -2.21 -22.73
N GLU A 196 13.55 -3.18 -21.90
CA GLU A 196 13.59 -4.59 -22.27
C GLU A 196 12.53 -5.44 -21.54
N CYS A 197 12.02 -4.96 -20.40
CA CYS A 197 11.12 -5.72 -19.55
C CYS A 197 9.66 -5.27 -19.72
N THR A 198 8.74 -6.20 -19.46
CA THR A 198 7.31 -5.91 -19.43
C THR A 198 6.86 -5.78 -17.97
N GLU A 199 6.44 -4.58 -17.60
CA GLU A 199 5.92 -4.28 -16.27
C GLU A 199 4.48 -4.78 -16.16
N ALA A 200 4.18 -5.59 -15.13
CA ALA A 200 2.80 -5.95 -14.82
C ALA A 200 2.06 -4.75 -14.19
N VAL A 201 2.81 -3.90 -13.49
CA VAL A 201 2.33 -2.64 -12.91
C VAL A 201 3.37 -1.55 -13.16
N PRO A 202 3.02 -0.47 -13.89
CA PRO A 202 3.93 0.66 -14.09
C PRO A 202 4.44 1.20 -12.75
N SER A 203 5.75 1.23 -12.59
CA SER A 203 6.39 1.57 -11.32
C SER A 203 7.37 2.74 -11.46
N LEU A 204 7.43 3.59 -10.44
CA LEU A 204 8.42 4.66 -10.38
C LEU A 204 9.76 4.10 -9.91
N ASP A 205 10.86 4.55 -10.53
CA ASP A 205 12.23 4.17 -10.14
C ASP A 205 12.49 4.33 -8.64
N ALA A 206 12.09 5.47 -8.07
CA ALA A 206 12.22 5.74 -6.64
C ALA A 206 11.50 4.70 -5.77
N THR A 207 10.36 4.17 -6.24
CA THR A 207 9.59 3.13 -5.53
C THR A 207 10.27 1.77 -5.62
N LEU A 208 10.79 1.41 -6.80
CA LEU A 208 11.57 0.17 -6.99
C LEU A 208 12.81 0.18 -6.10
N VAL A 209 13.56 1.27 -6.10
CA VAL A 209 14.77 1.42 -5.30
C VAL A 209 14.45 1.50 -3.81
N SER A 210 13.37 2.17 -3.42
CA SER A 210 12.89 2.15 -2.03
C SER A 210 12.53 0.74 -1.58
N THR A 211 11.98 -0.09 -2.47
CA THR A 211 11.68 -1.50 -2.18
C THR A 211 12.95 -2.29 -1.93
N VAL A 212 13.99 -2.12 -2.77
CA VAL A 212 15.33 -2.71 -2.52
C VAL A 212 15.87 -2.30 -1.15
N CYS A 213 15.81 -1.00 -0.82
CA CYS A 213 16.29 -0.48 0.45
C CYS A 213 15.51 -1.04 1.65
N ASN A 214 14.18 -1.12 1.54
CA ASN A 214 13.31 -1.64 2.60
C ASN A 214 13.53 -3.14 2.83
N LEU A 215 13.58 -3.94 1.76
CA LEU A 215 13.85 -5.38 1.85
C LEU A 215 15.24 -5.66 2.42
N THR A 216 16.26 -4.92 1.98
CA THR A 216 17.61 -5.05 2.52
C THR A 216 17.62 -4.72 4.01
N SER A 217 17.00 -3.59 4.40
CA SER A 217 16.92 -3.19 5.81
C SER A 217 16.18 -4.22 6.66
N ALA A 218 15.09 -4.79 6.14
CA ALA A 218 14.31 -5.82 6.83
C ALA A 218 15.14 -7.06 7.15
N CYS A 219 15.94 -7.53 6.19
CA CYS A 219 16.83 -8.66 6.41
C CYS A 219 17.90 -8.34 7.46
N LEU A 220 18.51 -7.15 7.38
CA LEU A 220 19.58 -6.74 8.29
C LEU A 220 19.09 -6.48 9.72
N LEU A 221 17.81 -6.16 9.90
CA LEU A 221 17.21 -5.94 11.21
C LEU A 221 16.87 -7.24 11.96
N ASP A 222 17.03 -8.41 11.34
CA ASP A 222 16.83 -9.69 12.01
C ASP A 222 17.99 -9.98 12.98
N GLU A 223 17.78 -9.68 14.26
CA GLU A 223 18.77 -9.88 15.33
C GLU A 223 19.19 -11.35 15.51
N ARG A 224 18.38 -12.31 15.02
CA ARG A 224 18.75 -13.74 15.03
C ARG A 224 19.89 -14.04 14.04
N ILE A 225 19.98 -13.24 12.98
CA ILE A 225 20.97 -13.38 11.92
C ILE A 225 22.14 -12.41 12.13
N PHE A 226 21.82 -11.16 12.50
CA PHE A 226 22.74 -10.04 12.67
C PHE A 226 22.84 -9.65 14.15
N SER A 227 23.55 -10.49 14.91
CA SER A 227 23.77 -10.35 16.35
C SER A 227 24.91 -9.39 16.71
N GLY A 228 25.83 -9.14 15.77
CA GLY A 228 27.09 -8.42 15.96
C GLY A 228 28.24 -9.29 16.47
N GLU A 229 28.05 -10.60 16.64
CA GLU A 229 29.08 -11.51 17.17
C GLU A 229 30.09 -11.98 16.10
N ASP A 230 29.65 -12.19 14.85
CA ASP A 230 30.48 -12.68 13.75
C ASP A 230 30.39 -11.74 12.53
N GLU A 231 31.27 -10.73 12.52
CA GLU A 231 31.28 -9.69 11.49
C GLU A 231 31.54 -10.24 10.07
N GLN A 232 32.33 -11.32 9.93
CA GLN A 232 32.65 -11.91 8.63
C GLN A 232 31.43 -12.64 8.06
N ARG A 233 30.79 -13.49 8.88
CA ARG A 233 29.55 -14.17 8.52
C ARG A 233 28.44 -13.18 8.20
N GLU A 234 28.31 -12.13 9.01
CA GLU A 234 27.28 -11.12 8.80
C GLU A 234 27.54 -10.27 7.54
N ALA A 235 28.79 -9.91 7.24
CA ALA A 235 29.12 -9.23 5.99
C ALA A 235 28.73 -10.08 4.76
N LEU A 236 28.99 -11.39 4.82
CA LEU A 236 28.61 -12.35 3.80
C LEU A 236 27.08 -12.40 3.62
N LEU A 237 26.35 -12.62 4.71
CA LEU A 237 24.89 -12.69 4.68
C LEU A 237 24.26 -11.36 4.26
N ALA A 238 24.84 -10.22 4.65
CA ALA A 238 24.39 -8.91 4.20
C ALA A 238 24.46 -8.78 2.67
N ALA A 239 25.54 -9.26 2.03
CA ALA A 239 25.66 -9.28 0.58
C ALA A 239 24.66 -10.24 -0.08
N MET A 240 24.42 -11.41 0.51
CA MET A 240 23.45 -12.39 0.00
C MET A 240 22.01 -11.88 0.09
N PHE A 241 21.60 -11.36 1.25
CA PHE A 241 20.26 -10.79 1.45
C PHE A 241 20.04 -9.54 0.59
N TRP A 242 21.05 -8.68 0.45
CA TRP A 242 21.01 -7.57 -0.49
C TRP A 242 20.81 -8.06 -1.92
N THR A 243 21.46 -9.15 -2.32
CA THR A 243 21.29 -9.76 -3.65
C THR A 243 19.83 -10.17 -3.88
N SER A 244 19.22 -10.88 -2.93
CA SER A 244 17.79 -11.23 -3.01
C SER A 244 16.88 -10.00 -3.03
N ALA A 245 17.18 -8.98 -2.23
CA ALA A 245 16.44 -7.72 -2.18
C ALA A 245 16.54 -6.93 -3.49
N VAL A 246 17.68 -6.96 -4.19
CA VAL A 246 17.84 -6.35 -5.53
C VAL A 246 16.99 -7.07 -6.57
N VAL A 247 17.06 -8.40 -6.61
CA VAL A 247 16.31 -9.22 -7.57
C VAL A 247 14.81 -8.97 -7.43
N TRP A 248 14.28 -9.06 -6.21
CA TRP A 248 12.85 -8.91 -5.96
C TRP A 248 12.39 -7.46 -5.86
N GLY A 249 13.23 -6.54 -5.37
CA GLY A 249 12.89 -5.11 -5.30
C GLY A 249 12.82 -4.45 -6.68
N LEU A 250 13.72 -4.83 -7.60
CA LEU A 250 13.68 -4.33 -8.99
C LEU A 250 12.79 -5.16 -9.91
N GLY A 251 12.60 -6.45 -9.65
CA GLY A 251 11.89 -7.36 -10.55
C GLY A 251 10.52 -7.85 -10.09
N GLY A 252 10.12 -7.60 -8.83
CA GLY A 252 8.87 -8.11 -8.28
C GLY A 252 7.62 -7.62 -9.02
N HIS A 253 7.66 -6.40 -9.56
CA HIS A 253 6.57 -5.80 -10.34
C HIS A 253 6.50 -6.25 -11.80
N LEU A 254 7.51 -6.99 -12.28
CA LEU A 254 7.58 -7.45 -13.67
C LEU A 254 6.70 -8.67 -13.91
N ALA A 255 6.21 -8.80 -15.13
CA ALA A 255 5.65 -10.06 -15.63
C ALA A 255 6.74 -11.15 -15.73
N GLU A 256 6.34 -12.40 -15.86
CA GLU A 256 7.24 -13.57 -15.90
C GLU A 256 8.35 -13.44 -16.95
N GLU A 257 8.01 -13.00 -18.17
CA GLU A 257 8.98 -12.77 -19.24
C GLU A 257 10.01 -11.69 -18.88
N GLY A 258 9.57 -10.60 -18.23
CA GLY A 258 10.43 -9.53 -17.74
C GLY A 258 11.38 -10.01 -16.64
N ARG A 259 10.88 -10.82 -15.71
CA ARG A 259 11.70 -11.44 -14.65
C ARG A 259 12.79 -12.33 -15.24
N ALA A 260 12.47 -13.17 -16.23
CA ALA A 260 13.46 -14.01 -16.89
C ALA A 260 14.57 -13.20 -17.59
N LYS A 261 14.23 -12.08 -18.24
CA LYS A 261 15.20 -11.16 -18.85
C LYS A 261 16.07 -10.48 -17.79
N LEU A 262 15.45 -9.93 -16.74
CA LEU A 262 16.16 -9.25 -15.66
C LEU A 262 17.08 -10.20 -14.88
N SER A 263 16.64 -11.44 -14.64
CA SER A 263 17.41 -12.50 -13.98
C SER A 263 18.74 -12.74 -14.71
N ARG A 264 18.69 -12.93 -16.04
CA ARG A 264 19.89 -13.08 -16.88
C ARG A 264 20.76 -11.81 -16.90
N PHE A 265 20.15 -10.63 -16.93
CA PHE A 265 20.87 -9.36 -16.92
C PHE A 265 21.62 -9.11 -15.60
N LEU A 266 21.00 -9.43 -14.47
CA LEU A 266 21.54 -9.19 -13.13
C LEU A 266 22.59 -10.22 -12.74
N LEU A 267 22.48 -11.48 -13.17
CA LEU A 267 23.36 -12.58 -12.77
C LEU A 267 24.88 -12.24 -12.84
N PRO A 268 25.46 -11.80 -13.98
CA PRO A 268 26.89 -11.47 -14.03
C PRO A 268 27.26 -10.27 -13.15
N ARG A 269 26.35 -9.31 -12.97
CA ARG A 269 26.56 -8.10 -12.16
C ARG A 269 26.55 -8.38 -10.66
N LEU A 270 25.66 -9.28 -10.24
CA LEU A 270 25.55 -9.72 -8.85
C LEU A 270 26.70 -10.66 -8.47
N ARG A 271 27.16 -11.53 -9.38
CA ARG A 271 28.37 -12.36 -9.18
C ARG A 271 29.63 -11.55 -8.89
N ALA A 272 29.76 -10.36 -9.49
CA ALA A 272 30.87 -9.46 -9.23
C ALA A 272 30.85 -8.82 -7.82
N LYS A 273 29.74 -8.96 -7.09
CA LYS A 273 29.50 -8.30 -5.79
C LYS A 273 29.31 -9.31 -4.64
N CYS A 274 28.70 -10.45 -4.93
CA CYS A 274 28.44 -11.55 -3.99
C CYS A 274 28.95 -12.85 -4.63
N ALA A 275 30.01 -13.42 -4.06
CA ALA A 275 30.72 -14.56 -4.64
C ALA A 275 29.88 -15.84 -4.64
N GLU A 276 28.94 -15.94 -3.70
CA GLU A 276 28.02 -17.07 -3.49
C GLU A 276 27.03 -17.20 -4.65
N VAL A 277 26.76 -16.10 -5.38
CA VAL A 277 26.01 -16.13 -6.65
C VAL A 277 26.81 -16.86 -7.74
N GLY A 278 28.13 -16.93 -7.61
CA GLY A 278 29.01 -17.69 -8.50
C GLY A 278 28.81 -19.20 -8.40
N GLU A 279 28.32 -19.70 -7.26
CA GLU A 279 27.98 -21.11 -7.07
C GLU A 279 26.70 -21.50 -7.80
N LEU A 280 25.86 -20.52 -8.15
CA LEU A 280 24.68 -20.75 -8.95
C LEU A 280 25.06 -21.00 -10.42
N GLY A 281 24.38 -21.96 -11.08
CA GLY A 281 24.59 -22.26 -12.50
C GLY A 281 24.28 -21.08 -13.43
N GLU A 282 24.79 -21.11 -14.67
CA GLU A 282 24.59 -20.02 -15.66
C GLU A 282 23.12 -19.78 -16.05
N ASN A 283 22.29 -20.81 -15.94
CA ASN A 283 20.86 -20.76 -16.27
C ASN A 283 19.96 -20.72 -15.03
N VAL A 284 20.51 -20.33 -13.87
CA VAL A 284 19.72 -20.17 -12.65
C VAL A 284 18.64 -19.11 -12.86
N ASP A 285 17.45 -19.38 -12.36
CA ASP A 285 16.47 -18.31 -12.16
C ASP A 285 16.68 -17.71 -10.76
N LEU A 286 17.17 -16.47 -10.71
CA LEU A 286 17.36 -15.73 -9.47
C LEU A 286 16.06 -15.51 -8.68
N PHE A 287 14.88 -15.61 -9.31
CA PHE A 287 13.60 -15.54 -8.61
C PHE A 287 13.19 -16.86 -7.95
N ALA A 288 13.86 -17.97 -8.29
CA ALA A 288 13.56 -19.31 -7.77
C ALA A 288 14.47 -19.73 -6.60
N VAL A 289 15.29 -18.82 -6.06
CA VAL A 289 16.23 -19.08 -4.97
C VAL A 289 16.00 -18.17 -3.77
N TYR A 290 16.39 -18.65 -2.59
CA TYR A 290 16.41 -17.88 -1.34
C TYR A 290 17.76 -18.04 -0.63
N VAL A 291 18.05 -17.13 0.30
CA VAL A 291 19.24 -17.20 1.15
C VAL A 291 18.98 -18.20 2.29
N HIS A 292 19.84 -19.21 2.42
CA HIS A 292 19.79 -20.16 3.53
C HIS A 292 20.90 -19.81 4.55
N PRO A 293 20.58 -19.15 5.69
CA PRO A 293 21.58 -18.54 6.58
C PRO A 293 22.49 -19.54 7.29
N GLU A 294 22.05 -20.78 7.47
CA GLU A 294 22.80 -21.82 8.18
C GLU A 294 23.86 -22.47 7.29
N SER A 295 23.60 -22.60 5.99
CA SER A 295 24.56 -23.15 5.03
C SER A 295 25.39 -22.07 4.31
N LEU A 296 25.06 -20.79 4.53
CA LEU A 296 25.70 -19.65 3.86
C LEU A 296 25.67 -19.76 2.33
N SER A 297 24.56 -20.28 1.80
CA SER A 297 24.40 -20.51 0.35
C SER A 297 23.00 -20.10 -0.13
N PHE A 298 22.87 -19.94 -1.44
CA PHE A 298 21.55 -19.83 -2.08
C PHE A 298 20.96 -21.24 -2.27
N ALA A 299 19.72 -21.44 -1.84
CA ALA A 299 19.00 -22.70 -1.98
C ALA A 299 17.74 -22.50 -2.84
N PRO A 300 17.26 -23.54 -3.55
CA PRO A 300 16.06 -23.43 -4.37
C PRO A 300 14.81 -23.34 -3.50
N LEU A 301 13.84 -22.49 -3.88
CA LEU A 301 12.57 -22.34 -3.16
C LEU A 301 11.77 -23.65 -3.07
N SER A 302 11.92 -24.55 -4.04
CA SER A 302 11.33 -25.89 -3.99
C SER A 302 11.70 -26.71 -2.76
N SER A 303 12.87 -26.45 -2.15
CA SER A 303 13.30 -27.12 -0.91
C SER A 303 12.43 -26.77 0.30
N LEU A 304 11.70 -25.65 0.25
CA LEU A 304 10.79 -25.20 1.32
C LEU A 304 9.36 -25.75 1.15
N LEU A 305 9.06 -26.42 0.03
CA LEU A 305 7.75 -27.02 -0.20
C LEU A 305 7.63 -28.30 0.64
N THR A 306 6.75 -28.29 1.63
CA THR A 306 6.45 -29.48 2.43
C THR A 306 5.54 -30.44 1.63
N PRO A 307 5.95 -31.71 1.41
CA PRO A 307 5.08 -32.69 0.76
C PRO A 307 3.89 -32.98 1.67
N ARG A 308 2.66 -32.71 1.22
CA ARG A 308 1.47 -33.25 1.88
C ARG A 308 1.35 -34.72 1.51
N LEU A 309 1.53 -35.61 2.49
CA LEU A 309 1.21 -37.03 2.31
C LEU A 309 -0.25 -37.16 1.89
N PRO A 310 -0.58 -38.01 0.90
CA PRO A 310 -1.97 -38.22 0.51
C PRO A 310 -2.76 -38.73 1.72
N PRO A 311 -4.01 -38.26 1.94
CA PRO A 311 -4.81 -38.73 3.04
C PRO A 311 -5.03 -40.23 2.96
N THR A 312 -4.87 -40.91 4.09
CA THR A 312 -5.30 -42.31 4.23
C THR A 312 -6.80 -42.41 3.98
N PRO A 313 -7.27 -43.21 3.01
CA PRO A 313 -8.70 -43.34 2.73
C PRO A 313 -9.43 -43.88 3.98
N ARG A 314 -10.41 -43.14 4.48
CA ARG A 314 -11.32 -43.62 5.53
C ARG A 314 -12.42 -44.46 4.88
N SER A 315 -12.59 -45.72 5.31
CA SER A 315 -13.72 -46.54 4.88
C SER A 315 -15.01 -45.98 5.48
N ILE A 316 -15.92 -45.50 4.63
CA ILE A 316 -17.27 -45.14 5.06
C ILE A 316 -18.06 -46.45 5.23
N SER A 317 -18.30 -46.87 6.47
CA SER A 317 -19.18 -48.01 6.76
C SER A 317 -20.64 -47.57 6.61
N GLY A 318 -21.30 -48.02 5.55
CA GLY A 318 -22.74 -47.83 5.35
C GLY A 318 -23.54 -48.60 6.42
N LYS A 319 -24.46 -47.90 7.08
CA LYS A 319 -25.59 -48.52 7.78
C LYS A 319 -26.86 -47.97 7.15
N ASP A 320 -27.44 -48.77 6.26
CA ASP A 320 -28.79 -48.60 5.71
C ASP A 320 -29.82 -48.84 6.82
N ASN A 321 -30.69 -47.84 7.04
CA ASN A 321 -31.97 -48.05 7.73
C ASN A 321 -33.05 -48.16 6.66
N ARG A 322 -33.56 -49.39 6.45
CA ARG A 322 -34.81 -49.65 5.72
C ARG A 322 -35.95 -49.89 6.72
N SER A 323 -37.04 -49.16 6.56
CA SER A 323 -38.41 -49.53 6.98
C SER A 323 -39.37 -48.69 6.13
N GLU A 324 -39.98 -49.28 5.10
CA GLU A 324 -41.34 -49.88 5.10
C GLU A 324 -42.47 -48.85 5.02
N ALA A 325 -43.16 -48.81 3.88
CA ALA A 325 -44.62 -48.77 3.80
C ALA A 325 -45.09 -49.12 2.37
N ALA A 326 -45.83 -50.22 2.27
CA ALA A 326 -46.50 -50.72 1.08
C ALA A 326 -47.87 -50.04 0.88
N ARG A 327 -48.40 -50.04 -0.35
CA ARG A 327 -49.83 -50.18 -0.67
C ARG A 327 -50.06 -50.51 -2.16
N GLU A 328 -51.07 -51.36 -2.37
CA GLU A 328 -51.50 -52.07 -3.59
C GLU A 328 -52.65 -51.37 -4.35
N GLY A 329 -52.83 -51.77 -5.62
CA GLY A 329 -54.05 -51.66 -6.46
C GLY A 329 -54.10 -50.42 -7.38
N GLU A 330 -54.54 -50.41 -8.64
CA GLU A 330 -55.15 -51.38 -9.57
C GLU A 330 -55.13 -50.72 -10.99
N GLU A 331 -55.24 -51.51 -12.06
CA GLU A 331 -55.15 -51.10 -13.48
C GLU A 331 -56.40 -50.35 -14.00
N GLY A 332 -56.17 -49.41 -14.94
CA GLY A 332 -57.18 -48.80 -15.80
C GLY A 332 -56.55 -47.92 -16.87
N ASP A 333 -56.66 -48.33 -18.14
CA ASP A 333 -56.21 -47.61 -19.34
C ASP A 333 -57.10 -46.38 -19.63
N ASP A 334 -56.48 -45.21 -19.84
CA ASP A 334 -56.97 -44.22 -20.82
C ASP A 334 -55.85 -43.25 -21.23
N ALA A 335 -55.81 -42.92 -22.52
CA ALA A 335 -54.72 -42.18 -23.16
C ALA A 335 -54.90 -40.65 -23.04
N GLY A 336 -53.90 -39.95 -22.49
CA GLY A 336 -53.85 -38.48 -22.44
C GLY A 336 -52.43 -37.96 -22.18
N GLU A 337 -52.07 -36.88 -22.88
CA GLU A 337 -50.73 -36.28 -23.01
C GLU A 337 -49.94 -36.07 -21.70
N GLU A 338 -48.65 -36.46 -21.69
CA GLU A 338 -47.78 -36.31 -20.51
C GLU A 338 -47.03 -34.97 -20.44
N THR A 339 -47.05 -34.35 -19.27
CA THR A 339 -46.36 -33.09 -18.92
C THR A 339 -44.98 -33.36 -18.31
N SER A 340 -44.13 -32.32 -18.21
CA SER A 340 -42.72 -32.42 -17.79
C SER A 340 -42.48 -33.05 -16.42
N GLU A 341 -43.49 -33.13 -15.55
CA GLU A 341 -43.40 -33.78 -14.24
C GLU A 341 -43.41 -35.31 -14.33
N GLN A 342 -44.03 -35.90 -15.37
CA GLN A 342 -44.06 -37.36 -15.57
C GLN A 342 -42.73 -37.93 -16.07
N ARG A 343 -41.91 -37.13 -16.75
CA ARG A 343 -40.53 -37.53 -17.15
C ARG A 343 -39.59 -37.72 -15.96
N ASP A 344 -39.77 -36.93 -14.90
CA ASP A 344 -38.91 -37.00 -13.71
C ASP A 344 -39.28 -38.19 -12.81
N GLU A 345 -40.52 -38.68 -12.88
CA GLU A 345 -40.99 -39.83 -12.12
C GLU A 345 -40.60 -41.18 -12.77
N GLU A 346 -40.58 -41.25 -14.11
CA GLU A 346 -40.07 -42.43 -14.84
C GLU A 346 -38.54 -42.60 -14.69
N ALA A 347 -37.81 -41.48 -14.57
CA ALA A 347 -36.37 -41.45 -14.30
C ALA A 347 -36.01 -41.93 -12.88
N ARG A 348 -36.92 -41.83 -11.90
CA ARG A 348 -36.75 -42.39 -10.55
C ARG A 348 -36.97 -43.91 -10.49
N ARG A 349 -37.84 -44.47 -11.36
CA ARG A 349 -38.09 -45.92 -11.46
C ARG A 349 -36.95 -46.69 -12.13
N ARG A 350 -36.25 -46.07 -13.08
CA ARG A 350 -35.03 -46.64 -13.67
C ARG A 350 -33.86 -46.11 -12.87
N GLY A 351 -33.31 -46.88 -11.93
CA GLY A 351 -32.20 -46.48 -11.03
C GLY A 351 -30.96 -45.90 -11.73
N ARG A 352 -31.08 -44.69 -12.28
CA ARG A 352 -30.01 -43.81 -12.69
C ARG A 352 -29.67 -42.97 -11.47
N PRO A 353 -28.39 -42.88 -11.08
CA PRO A 353 -28.01 -42.02 -9.98
C PRO A 353 -28.39 -40.58 -10.36
N THR A 354 -29.29 -39.98 -9.59
CA THR A 354 -29.41 -38.53 -9.56
C THR A 354 -28.05 -37.95 -9.17
N ARG A 355 -27.61 -36.90 -9.86
CA ARG A 355 -26.41 -36.11 -9.50
C ARG A 355 -26.65 -35.40 -8.16
N GLU A 356 -26.75 -36.15 -7.07
CA GLU A 356 -26.51 -35.60 -5.75
C GLU A 356 -25.02 -35.27 -5.66
N GLY A 357 -24.73 -34.03 -5.23
CA GLY A 357 -23.42 -33.42 -5.30
C GLY A 357 -22.35 -34.28 -4.66
N PHE A 358 -21.44 -34.82 -5.48
CA PHE A 358 -20.14 -35.30 -5.02
C PHE A 358 -19.38 -34.10 -4.45
N LYS A 359 -19.50 -33.91 -3.14
CA LYS A 359 -18.65 -32.99 -2.38
C LYS A 359 -17.33 -33.72 -2.15
N TRP A 360 -16.32 -33.43 -2.96
CA TRP A 360 -14.98 -33.97 -2.77
C TRP A 360 -14.38 -33.37 -1.49
N GLU A 361 -14.58 -34.04 -0.36
CA GLU A 361 -13.94 -33.70 0.91
C GLU A 361 -12.57 -34.41 0.98
N ILE A 362 -11.50 -33.66 0.73
CA ILE A 362 -10.15 -34.12 1.02
C ILE A 362 -9.88 -33.74 2.48
N CYS A 363 -9.63 -34.72 3.36
CA CYS A 363 -9.38 -34.50 4.79
C CYS A 363 -10.51 -33.80 5.57
N GLY A 364 -11.77 -33.85 5.11
CA GLY A 364 -12.88 -33.16 5.78
C GLY A 364 -12.84 -31.62 5.64
N GLN A 365 -11.99 -31.10 4.75
CA GLN A 365 -11.99 -29.69 4.35
C GLN A 365 -12.69 -29.54 3.00
N SER A 366 -13.37 -28.41 2.83
CA SER A 366 -13.92 -28.02 1.54
C SER A 366 -12.78 -27.87 0.53
N LEU A 367 -12.95 -28.30 -0.72
CA LEU A 367 -11.94 -28.08 -1.78
C LEU A 367 -11.53 -26.60 -1.90
N TYR A 368 -12.46 -25.69 -1.59
CA TYR A 368 -12.24 -24.23 -1.58
C TYR A 368 -11.38 -23.73 -0.41
N GLU A 369 -11.11 -24.56 0.61
CA GLU A 369 -10.29 -24.22 1.79
C GLU A 369 -8.86 -24.76 1.70
N ILE A 370 -8.57 -25.61 0.71
CA ILE A 370 -7.27 -26.26 0.57
C ILE A 370 -6.30 -25.29 -0.11
N PHE A 371 -5.42 -24.69 0.68
CA PHE A 371 -4.28 -23.94 0.19
C PHE A 371 -3.10 -24.88 -0.09
N ILE A 372 -2.60 -24.88 -1.33
CA ILE A 372 -1.43 -25.66 -1.76
C ILE A 372 -0.27 -24.67 -1.97
N PRO A 373 0.81 -24.75 -1.18
CA PRO A 373 1.95 -23.88 -1.37
C PRO A 373 2.67 -24.21 -2.68
N THR A 374 3.00 -23.17 -3.44
CA THR A 374 3.87 -23.18 -4.62
C THR A 374 5.14 -22.37 -4.33
N GLU A 375 6.18 -22.51 -5.16
CA GLU A 375 7.41 -21.71 -5.03
C GLU A 375 7.11 -20.21 -4.96
N GLN A 376 6.17 -19.72 -5.78
CA GLN A 376 5.73 -18.34 -5.76
C GLN A 376 5.10 -17.96 -4.41
N THR A 377 4.18 -18.74 -3.87
CA THR A 377 3.55 -18.41 -2.57
C THR A 377 4.54 -18.46 -1.41
N VAL A 378 5.57 -19.31 -1.49
CA VAL A 378 6.66 -19.35 -0.51
C VAL A 378 7.53 -18.10 -0.63
N ALA A 379 7.88 -17.68 -1.85
CA ALA A 379 8.58 -16.41 -2.07
C ALA A 379 7.77 -15.22 -1.52
N GLU A 380 6.48 -15.13 -1.86
CA GLU A 380 5.56 -14.12 -1.34
C GLU A 380 5.56 -14.10 0.19
N LYS A 381 5.48 -15.26 0.84
CA LYS A 381 5.56 -15.37 2.29
C LYS A 381 6.88 -14.81 2.85
N ILE A 382 8.02 -15.18 2.28
CA ILE A 382 9.34 -14.68 2.73
C ILE A 382 9.37 -13.14 2.70
N PHE A 383 8.86 -12.51 1.63
CA PHE A 383 8.83 -11.05 1.54
C PHE A 383 7.78 -10.42 2.46
N LEU A 384 6.63 -11.07 2.66
CA LEU A 384 5.64 -10.62 3.64
C LEU A 384 6.21 -10.63 5.06
N ASP A 385 6.94 -11.67 5.45
CA ASP A 385 7.61 -11.75 6.75
C ASP A 385 8.64 -10.62 6.92
N GLN A 386 9.45 -10.36 5.89
CA GLN A 386 10.44 -9.28 5.87
C GLN A 386 9.78 -7.90 5.97
N LEU A 387 8.76 -7.63 5.15
CA LEU A 387 8.10 -6.31 5.15
C LEU A 387 7.29 -6.08 6.42
N PHE A 388 6.72 -7.14 6.99
CA PHE A 388 6.05 -7.11 8.27
C PHE A 388 7.01 -6.69 9.40
N SER A 389 8.24 -7.22 9.43
CA SER A 389 9.23 -6.89 10.47
C SER A 389 9.65 -5.41 10.48
N VAL A 390 9.56 -4.72 9.34
CA VAL A 390 9.86 -3.29 9.20
C VAL A 390 8.62 -2.39 9.13
N ASN A 391 7.43 -2.95 9.39
CA ASN A 391 6.15 -2.26 9.32
C ASN A 391 5.94 -1.52 7.97
N LYS A 392 6.25 -2.20 6.87
CA LYS A 392 6.05 -1.68 5.51
C LYS A 392 4.87 -2.38 4.83
N SER A 393 3.99 -1.56 4.23
CA SER A 393 2.90 -2.05 3.40
C SER A 393 3.41 -2.46 2.01
N CYS A 394 2.72 -3.40 1.36
CA CYS A 394 3.03 -3.84 0.00
C CYS A 394 1.78 -4.08 -0.83
N PHE A 395 1.97 -4.07 -2.15
CA PHE A 395 0.95 -4.46 -3.11
C PHE A 395 1.27 -5.83 -3.70
N LEU A 396 0.30 -6.74 -3.64
CA LEU A 396 0.35 -8.05 -4.30
C LEU A 396 -0.50 -7.98 -5.57
N CYS A 397 0.17 -7.91 -6.71
CA CYS A 397 -0.46 -7.75 -8.02
C CYS A 397 -0.37 -9.03 -8.85
N GLY A 398 -1.34 -9.24 -9.74
CA GLY A 398 -1.39 -10.38 -10.64
C GLY A 398 -2.80 -10.57 -11.20
N GLU A 399 -2.96 -11.52 -12.12
CA GLU A 399 -4.25 -11.78 -12.78
C GLU A 399 -5.34 -12.24 -11.81
N THR A 400 -6.60 -11.98 -12.16
CA THR A 400 -7.76 -12.46 -11.40
C THR A 400 -7.76 -13.98 -11.36
N GLY A 401 -7.94 -14.56 -10.17
CA GLY A 401 -7.91 -16.02 -10.01
C GLY A 401 -6.52 -16.63 -9.76
N ALA A 402 -5.43 -15.83 -9.76
CA ALA A 402 -4.07 -16.31 -9.50
C ALA A 402 -3.80 -16.74 -8.03
N GLY A 403 -4.82 -16.93 -7.19
CA GLY A 403 -4.66 -17.37 -5.80
C GLY A 403 -4.13 -16.33 -4.81
N LYS A 404 -3.96 -15.06 -5.20
CA LYS A 404 -3.45 -13.97 -4.34
C LYS A 404 -4.17 -13.87 -2.98
N THR A 405 -5.51 -13.79 -3.01
CA THR A 405 -6.33 -13.72 -1.79
C THR A 405 -6.17 -14.96 -0.92
N ALA A 406 -6.00 -16.14 -1.52
CA ALA A 406 -5.78 -17.38 -0.80
C ALA A 406 -4.37 -17.43 -0.17
N SER A 407 -3.34 -16.94 -0.87
CA SER A 407 -1.96 -16.80 -0.39
C SER A 407 -1.91 -15.92 0.86
N VAL A 408 -2.49 -14.71 0.78
CA VAL A 408 -2.54 -13.79 1.93
C VAL A 408 -3.39 -14.36 3.07
N SER A 409 -4.53 -14.98 2.78
CA SER A 409 -5.36 -15.59 3.82
C SER A 409 -4.68 -16.78 4.50
N ALA A 410 -3.80 -17.50 3.81
CA ALA A 410 -2.95 -18.52 4.41
C ALA A 410 -1.91 -17.88 5.33
N TYR A 411 -1.21 -16.86 4.85
CA TYR A 411 -0.23 -16.10 5.65
C TYR A 411 -0.83 -15.50 6.92
N LEU A 412 -1.98 -14.83 6.82
CA LEU A 412 -2.66 -14.20 7.96
C LEU A 412 -3.06 -15.21 9.06
N ARG A 413 -3.29 -16.48 8.72
CA ARG A 413 -3.60 -17.54 9.69
C ARG A 413 -2.37 -18.03 10.46
N GLU A 414 -1.17 -17.82 9.92
CA GLU A 414 0.09 -18.20 10.55
C GLU A 414 0.65 -17.11 11.47
N LEU A 415 0.12 -15.88 11.38
CA LEU A 415 0.54 -14.78 12.23
C LEU A 415 0.20 -15.01 13.72
N PRO A 416 0.97 -14.42 14.64
CA PRO A 416 0.68 -14.48 16.07
C PRO A 416 -0.72 -13.97 16.38
N HIS A 417 -1.39 -14.55 17.39
CA HIS A 417 -2.73 -14.14 17.80
C HIS A 417 -2.81 -12.66 18.25
N GLU A 418 -1.69 -12.06 18.64
CA GLU A 418 -1.60 -10.65 18.99
C GLU A 418 -1.80 -9.71 17.79
N VAL A 419 -1.60 -10.21 16.58
CA VAL A 419 -1.80 -9.47 15.34
C VAL A 419 -3.25 -9.66 14.88
N GLY A 420 -4.04 -8.59 14.97
CA GLY A 420 -5.37 -8.57 14.37
C GLY A 420 -5.27 -8.43 12.85
N SER A 421 -6.21 -9.02 12.12
CA SER A 421 -6.34 -8.78 10.68
C SER A 421 -7.78 -8.42 10.32
N THR A 422 -7.95 -7.54 9.33
CA THR A 422 -9.26 -7.17 8.80
C THR A 422 -9.16 -7.03 7.29
N THR A 423 -10.06 -7.68 6.57
CA THR A 423 -10.15 -7.58 5.11
C THR A 423 -11.20 -6.56 4.71
N LEU A 424 -10.81 -5.61 3.87
CA LEU A 424 -11.68 -4.60 3.27
C LEU A 424 -11.72 -4.82 1.76
N ARG A 425 -12.88 -5.19 1.23
CA ARG A 425 -13.09 -5.35 -0.22
C ARG A 425 -13.59 -4.04 -0.81
N LEU A 426 -12.84 -3.48 -1.76
CA LEU A 426 -13.27 -2.30 -2.48
C LEU A 426 -14.16 -2.68 -3.67
N THR A 427 -15.12 -1.81 -3.94
CA THR A 427 -16.05 -1.90 -5.08
C THR A 427 -16.10 -0.56 -5.81
N GLY A 428 -16.65 -0.53 -7.03
CA GLY A 428 -16.81 0.72 -7.80
C GLY A 428 -17.54 1.85 -7.07
N LYS A 429 -18.42 1.52 -6.11
CA LYS A 429 -19.18 2.51 -5.32
C LYS A 429 -18.49 2.94 -4.03
N THR A 430 -17.29 2.44 -3.76
CA THR A 430 -16.58 2.76 -2.51
C THR A 430 -16.14 4.21 -2.54
N ARG A 431 -16.49 4.96 -1.49
CA ARG A 431 -16.10 6.36 -1.28
C ARG A 431 -15.04 6.46 -0.18
N SER A 432 -14.30 7.56 -0.13
CA SER A 432 -13.30 7.82 0.92
C SER A 432 -13.91 7.76 2.32
N SER A 433 -15.10 8.33 2.50
CA SER A 433 -15.84 8.28 3.78
C SER A 433 -16.22 6.85 4.21
N ALA A 434 -16.59 5.99 3.26
CA ALA A 434 -16.88 4.58 3.55
C ALA A 434 -15.62 3.83 4.00
N LEU A 435 -14.50 4.06 3.31
CA LEU A 435 -13.21 3.46 3.67
C LEU A 435 -12.71 3.94 5.04
N GLN A 436 -12.84 5.25 5.32
CA GLN A 436 -12.55 5.83 6.62
C GLN A 436 -13.42 5.23 7.73
N ALA A 437 -14.73 5.06 7.51
CA ALA A 437 -15.62 4.45 8.49
C ALA A 437 -15.24 2.99 8.78
N LEU A 438 -14.86 2.23 7.74
CA LEU A 438 -14.39 0.86 7.88
C LEU A 438 -13.07 0.77 8.67
N LEU A 439 -12.14 1.67 8.38
CA LEU A 439 -10.88 1.81 9.13
C LEU A 439 -11.16 2.13 10.60
N GLN A 440 -11.98 3.14 10.87
CA GLN A 440 -12.34 3.53 12.24
C GLN A 440 -13.05 2.40 13.00
N ARG A 441 -13.80 1.53 12.32
CA ARG A 441 -14.44 0.36 12.93
C ARG A 441 -13.43 -0.73 13.33
N SER A 442 -12.32 -0.84 12.59
CA SER A 442 -11.26 -1.81 12.88
C SER A 442 -10.29 -1.37 13.99
N LEU A 443 -10.35 -0.11 14.40
CA LEU A 443 -9.45 0.50 15.38
C LEU A 443 -10.21 0.99 16.62
N VAL A 444 -9.50 1.13 17.73
CA VAL A 444 -10.02 1.67 19.00
C VAL A 444 -9.47 3.08 19.22
N ARG A 445 -10.28 3.96 19.80
CA ARG A 445 -9.86 5.33 20.14
C ARG A 445 -8.94 5.33 21.35
N ASN A 446 -7.70 5.76 21.16
CA ASN A 446 -6.73 6.03 22.19
C ASN A 446 -6.72 7.53 22.48
N GLY A 447 -7.53 7.96 23.46
CA GLY A 447 -7.72 9.38 23.76
C GLY A 447 -8.56 10.12 22.71
N ARG A 448 -8.30 11.42 22.52
CA ARG A 448 -9.13 12.28 21.65
C ARG A 448 -8.76 12.24 20.17
N ALA A 449 -7.48 12.02 19.85
CA ALA A 449 -6.94 12.23 18.51
C ALA A 449 -6.06 11.06 18.01
N SER A 450 -6.04 9.93 18.71
CA SER A 450 -5.30 8.75 18.24
C SER A 450 -6.22 7.53 18.08
N LEU A 451 -5.96 6.77 17.03
CA LEU A 451 -6.56 5.46 16.78
C LEU A 451 -5.46 4.40 16.91
N GLY A 452 -5.79 3.27 17.53
CA GLY A 452 -4.86 2.18 17.71
C GLY A 452 -5.52 0.81 17.60
N PRO A 453 -4.73 -0.26 17.70
CA PRO A 453 -5.27 -1.60 17.78
C PRO A 453 -6.16 -1.76 19.03
N PRO A 454 -7.13 -2.69 19.01
CA PRO A 454 -7.84 -3.12 20.22
C PRO A 454 -6.90 -3.53 21.35
N ALA A 455 -7.33 -3.41 22.61
CA ALA A 455 -6.47 -3.65 23.78
C ALA A 455 -5.88 -5.07 23.89
N ASP A 456 -6.52 -6.06 23.25
CA ASP A 456 -6.05 -7.45 23.14
C ASP A 456 -5.06 -7.68 21.99
N ARG A 457 -4.79 -6.65 21.17
CA ARG A 457 -3.96 -6.72 19.96
C ARG A 457 -2.81 -5.73 20.03
N THR A 458 -1.66 -6.13 19.49
CA THR A 458 -0.47 -5.25 19.39
C THR A 458 -0.45 -4.50 18.06
N GLN A 459 -1.08 -5.06 17.03
CA GLN A 459 -1.12 -4.48 15.68
C GLN A 459 -2.39 -4.92 14.96
N VAL A 460 -2.86 -4.12 14.00
CA VAL A 460 -3.94 -4.48 13.06
C VAL A 460 -3.40 -4.41 11.64
N LEU A 461 -3.53 -5.51 10.90
CA LEU A 461 -3.24 -5.60 9.47
C LEU A 461 -4.52 -5.43 8.67
N LEU A 462 -4.49 -4.50 7.72
CA LEU A 462 -5.60 -4.24 6.81
C LEU A 462 -5.29 -4.84 5.45
N LEU A 463 -6.02 -5.90 5.09
CA LEU A 463 -5.96 -6.47 3.74
C LEU A 463 -6.96 -5.73 2.86
N LEU A 464 -6.48 -5.00 1.87
CA LEU A 464 -7.31 -4.35 0.87
C LEU A 464 -7.44 -5.27 -0.36
N ASP A 465 -8.64 -5.76 -0.60
CA ASP A 465 -8.96 -6.57 -1.77
C ASP A 465 -9.57 -5.67 -2.85
N ASP A 466 -9.28 -5.97 -4.12
CA ASP A 466 -9.81 -5.24 -5.28
C ASP A 466 -9.50 -3.73 -5.31
N VAL A 467 -8.26 -3.34 -4.97
CA VAL A 467 -7.87 -1.93 -4.80
C VAL A 467 -8.15 -1.06 -6.05
N ASN A 468 -8.05 -1.61 -7.26
CA ASN A 468 -8.30 -0.87 -8.49
C ASN A 468 -9.79 -0.73 -8.88
N MET A 469 -10.73 -1.27 -8.08
CA MET A 469 -12.15 -1.26 -8.42
C MET A 469 -12.90 0.07 -8.25
N PRO A 470 -12.57 1.00 -7.32
CA PRO A 470 -13.32 2.25 -7.14
C PRO A 470 -13.48 3.03 -8.44
N SER A 471 -14.66 3.62 -8.66
CA SER A 471 -14.88 4.41 -9.87
C SER A 471 -14.11 5.73 -9.82
N PRO A 472 -13.42 6.12 -10.90
CA PRO A 472 -12.77 7.42 -10.98
C PRO A 472 -13.80 8.55 -11.03
N ASP A 473 -13.41 9.74 -10.57
CA ASP A 473 -14.21 10.95 -10.76
C ASP A 473 -14.02 11.54 -12.17
N PHE A 474 -14.62 12.71 -12.42
CA PHE A 474 -14.60 13.35 -13.75
C PHE A 474 -13.21 13.77 -14.23
N CYS A 475 -12.24 13.87 -13.32
CA CYS A 475 -10.83 14.14 -13.63
C CYS A 475 -10.00 12.84 -13.74
N GLY A 476 -10.62 11.67 -13.55
CA GLY A 476 -9.95 10.38 -13.64
C GLY A 476 -9.37 9.90 -12.30
N GLU A 477 -9.60 10.62 -11.20
CA GLU A 477 -8.99 10.27 -9.91
C GLU A 477 -9.91 9.38 -9.05
N GLN A 478 -9.32 8.35 -8.44
CA GLN A 478 -10.02 7.46 -7.52
C GLN A 478 -9.84 7.97 -6.07
N ARG A 479 -10.82 8.75 -5.59
CA ARG A 479 -10.76 9.37 -4.24
C ARG A 479 -10.42 8.42 -3.09
N PRO A 480 -10.92 7.16 -3.03
CA PRO A 480 -10.52 6.23 -1.98
C PRO A 480 -9.03 5.89 -1.99
N LEU A 481 -8.40 5.87 -3.17
CA LEU A 481 -6.96 5.64 -3.28
C LEU A 481 -6.16 6.85 -2.84
N GLU A 482 -6.65 8.07 -3.12
CA GLU A 482 -6.04 9.29 -2.58
C GLU A 482 -6.14 9.35 -1.05
N PHE A 483 -7.24 8.87 -0.46
CA PHE A 483 -7.34 8.71 0.99
C PHE A 483 -6.31 7.71 1.53
N LEU A 484 -6.15 6.55 0.88
CA LEU A 484 -5.16 5.55 1.29
C LEU A 484 -3.73 6.08 1.18
N ARG A 485 -3.39 6.77 0.09
CA ARG A 485 -2.10 7.41 -0.08
C ARG A 485 -1.85 8.41 1.05
N TYR A 486 -2.81 9.30 1.31
CA TYR A 486 -2.71 10.30 2.37
C TYR A 486 -2.55 9.67 3.76
N LEU A 487 -3.26 8.57 4.04
CA LEU A 487 -3.15 7.81 5.28
C LEU A 487 -1.74 7.22 5.44
N LEU A 488 -1.19 6.61 4.39
CA LEU A 488 0.15 6.01 4.42
C LEU A 488 1.25 7.07 4.56
N ASP A 489 1.09 8.22 3.89
CA ASP A 489 2.08 9.30 3.90
C ASP A 489 2.11 10.07 5.22
N THR A 490 0.94 10.30 5.83
CA THR A 490 0.83 11.12 7.06
C THR A 490 0.69 10.30 8.34
N GLY A 491 0.43 9.00 8.23
CA GLY A 491 0.15 8.13 9.37
C GLY A 491 -1.15 8.50 10.09
N GLY A 492 -2.08 9.16 9.41
CA GLY A 492 -3.33 9.63 9.99
C GLY A 492 -4.26 10.24 8.94
N PHE A 493 -5.38 10.83 9.39
CA PHE A 493 -6.33 11.50 8.50
C PHE A 493 -7.19 12.51 9.25
N TYR A 494 -7.83 13.44 8.52
CA TYR A 494 -8.81 14.35 9.11
C TYR A 494 -10.18 13.68 9.25
N ASP A 495 -10.74 13.71 10.44
CA ASP A 495 -12.13 13.33 10.66
C ASP A 495 -13.05 14.48 10.19
N PRO A 496 -14.00 14.28 9.26
CA PRO A 496 -14.85 15.36 8.77
C PRO A 496 -15.72 15.96 9.89
N GLU A 497 -16.01 15.18 10.93
CA GLU A 497 -16.68 15.65 12.15
C GLU A 497 -15.95 15.02 13.34
N PRO A 498 -15.05 15.75 14.06
CA PRO A 498 -15.10 17.20 14.31
C PRO A 498 -14.03 18.06 13.61
N LEU A 499 -13.59 17.74 12.38
CA LEU A 499 -12.48 18.43 11.67
C LEU A 499 -11.13 18.37 12.41
N ALA A 500 -10.87 17.24 13.05
CA ALA A 500 -9.64 17.00 13.79
C ALA A 500 -8.79 15.94 13.10
N PHE A 501 -7.48 16.16 13.07
CA PHE A 501 -6.53 15.16 12.61
C PHE A 501 -6.47 14.01 13.62
N LYS A 502 -6.64 12.78 13.14
CA LYS A 502 -6.48 11.54 13.90
C LYS A 502 -5.23 10.82 13.44
N SER A 503 -4.32 10.53 14.36
CA SER A 503 -3.11 9.71 14.14
C SER A 503 -3.38 8.24 14.42
#